data_AF-A0AA36CYJ0-F1
#
_entry.id   AF-A0AA36CYJ0-F1
#
_cell.length_a   1.000
_cell.length_b   1.000
_cell.length_c   1.000
_cell.angle_alpha   90.00
_cell.angle_beta   90.00
_cell.angle_gamma   90.00
#
_symmetry.space_group_name_H-M   'P 1'
#
loop_
_entity.id
_entity.type
_entity.pdbx_description
1 polymer ?
#
loop_
_entity_poly.entity_id
_entity_poly.type
_entity_poly.pdbx_seq_one_letter_code
_entity_poly.pdbx_strand_id
1 'polypeptide(L)'
;MLLLISIFLKTVLAESVGGSLTSDCYENSKAPCLSSWLEWTAVGSCSKKCGMKGQLQRVRSCSSTDCDCEGDLVDTIACPEKLCDSGPICEEGYEKKVKGSSFTCQPTEGAG
;
A
#
# COMPACT_ATOMS: atom_id res chain seq x y z
N MET A 1 33.63 -38.12 53.58
CA MET A 1 32.86 -37.25 54.49
C MET A 1 32.31 -36.11 53.63
N LEU A 2 31.42 -36.40 52.67
CA LEU A 2 29.97 -36.60 52.83
C LEU A 2 29.27 -35.39 53.48
N LEU A 3 28.66 -34.55 52.63
CA LEU A 3 27.34 -33.89 52.70
C LEU A 3 27.38 -32.63 51.80
N LEU A 4 26.92 -32.66 50.54
CA LEU A 4 25.52 -32.55 50.10
C LEU A 4 24.80 -31.29 50.61
N ILE A 5 24.89 -30.20 49.83
CA ILE A 5 23.83 -29.17 49.65
C ILE A 5 24.02 -28.67 48.21
N SER A 6 23.41 -29.28 47.19
CA SER A 6 22.02 -29.11 46.74
C SER A 6 21.72 -27.71 46.19
N ILE A 7 21.33 -27.68 44.91
CA ILE A 7 20.63 -26.60 44.19
C ILE A 7 21.62 -25.47 43.78
N PHE A 8 21.97 -25.27 42.52
CA PHE A 8 21.09 -24.86 41.43
C PHE A 8 21.50 -25.52 40.12
N LEU A 9 20.72 -26.53 39.78
CA LEU A 9 20.39 -26.90 38.42
C LEU A 9 19.92 -25.63 37.69
N LYS A 10 20.82 -24.90 37.02
CA LYS A 10 20.41 -23.94 35.98
C LYS A 10 20.17 -24.73 34.69
N THR A 11 19.14 -25.56 34.76
CA THR A 11 18.34 -26.00 33.63
C THR A 11 17.75 -24.74 33.00
N VAL A 12 18.35 -24.25 31.93
CA VAL A 12 17.63 -23.48 30.93
C VAL A 12 17.64 -24.32 29.66
N LEU A 13 16.80 -25.36 29.67
CA LEU A 13 16.23 -25.85 28.43
C LEU A 13 15.27 -24.75 27.98
N ALA A 14 15.66 -24.01 26.96
CA ALA A 14 14.73 -23.20 26.19
C ALA A 14 13.84 -24.17 25.39
N GLU A 15 12.85 -24.77 26.05
CA GLU A 15 11.75 -25.42 25.37
C GLU A 15 10.83 -24.31 24.91
N SER A 16 10.75 -24.13 23.59
CA SER A 16 9.71 -23.35 22.94
C SER A 16 8.38 -24.08 23.15
N VAL A 17 7.74 -23.85 24.30
CA VAL A 17 6.31 -24.09 24.44
C VAL A 17 5.59 -23.03 23.61
N GLY A 18 5.35 -23.39 22.35
CA GLY A 18 4.29 -22.79 21.56
C GLY A 18 2.98 -22.91 22.32
N GLY A 19 2.36 -21.77 22.57
CA GLY A 19 1.06 -21.68 23.21
C GLY A 19 0.89 -20.39 24.00
N SER A 20 0.52 -19.31 23.34
CA SER A 20 -0.16 -18.20 24.01
C SER A 20 -1.22 -17.62 23.09
N LEU A 21 -2.32 -18.38 22.96
CA LEU A 21 -3.64 -17.76 22.93
C LEU A 21 -4.10 -17.62 24.39
N THR A 22 -3.36 -16.87 25.21
CA THR A 22 -3.91 -16.42 26.49
C THR A 22 -4.76 -15.20 26.18
N SER A 23 -6.06 -15.44 26.02
CA SER A 23 -7.09 -14.42 26.01
C SER A 23 -7.19 -13.80 27.40
N ASP A 24 -6.28 -12.90 27.73
CA ASP A 24 -6.36 -11.99 28.87
C ASP A 24 -5.99 -10.60 28.30
N CYS A 25 -6.85 -9.58 28.23
CA CYS A 25 -7.95 -9.22 29.12
C CYS A 25 -9.24 -8.88 28.35
N TYR A 26 -10.34 -9.50 28.75
CA TYR A 26 -11.67 -8.87 28.70
C TYR A 26 -11.72 -7.79 29.77
N GLU A 27 -11.14 -6.61 29.48
CA GLU A 27 -11.48 -5.37 30.16
C GLU A 27 -11.75 -4.31 29.09
N ASN A 28 -13.03 -3.93 29.00
CA ASN A 28 -13.67 -3.08 27.99
C ASN A 28 -14.05 -3.81 26.71
N SER A 29 -15.28 -4.35 26.70
CA SER A 29 -15.97 -4.97 25.57
C SER A 29 -16.24 -3.98 24.42
N LYS A 30 -15.22 -3.42 23.79
CA LYS A 30 -15.37 -2.82 22.46
C LYS A 30 -15.07 -3.93 21.45
N ALA A 31 -16.08 -4.33 20.68
CA ALA A 31 -15.88 -5.28 19.59
C ALA A 31 -14.68 -4.84 18.72
N PRO A 32 -13.88 -5.78 18.20
CA PRO A 32 -12.75 -5.42 17.34
C PRO A 32 -13.25 -4.53 16.20
N CYS A 33 -12.60 -3.38 16.01
CA CYS A 33 -12.95 -2.44 14.96
C CYS A 33 -12.68 -3.10 13.61
N LEU A 34 -13.74 -3.44 12.87
CA LEU A 34 -13.64 -3.98 11.52
C LEU A 34 -13.92 -2.87 10.52
N SER A 35 -12.87 -2.23 10.05
CA SER A 35 -12.88 -1.25 8.96
C SER A 35 -11.98 -1.72 7.83
N SER A 36 -12.41 -1.44 6.61
CA SER A 36 -11.65 -1.73 5.39
C SER A 36 -11.88 -0.64 4.36
N TRP A 37 -10.88 -0.40 3.53
CA TRP A 37 -11.02 0.53 2.43
C TRP A 37 -11.95 -0.04 1.35
N LEU A 38 -12.89 0.78 0.90
CA LEU A 38 -13.63 0.53 -0.33
C LEU A 38 -12.74 0.85 -1.55
N GLU A 39 -13.26 0.49 -2.73
CA GLU A 39 -12.58 0.73 -3.99
C GLU A 39 -12.27 2.20 -4.23
N TRP A 40 -11.14 2.44 -4.88
CA TRP A 40 -10.74 3.78 -5.29
C TRP A 40 -11.63 4.30 -6.42
N THR A 41 -11.99 5.56 -6.32
CA THR A 41 -12.74 6.31 -7.33
C THR A 41 -11.88 7.46 -7.83
N ALA A 42 -11.63 7.52 -9.14
CA ALA A 42 -10.93 8.64 -9.76
C ALA A 42 -11.77 9.92 -9.66
N VAL A 43 -11.11 11.03 -9.36
CA VAL A 43 -11.72 12.36 -9.25
C VAL A 43 -11.07 13.28 -10.27
N GLY A 44 -11.92 13.89 -11.10
CA GLY A 44 -11.48 14.80 -12.15
C GLY A 44 -10.91 14.07 -13.37
N SER A 45 -9.99 14.73 -14.08
CA SER A 45 -9.36 14.23 -15.30
C SER A 45 -7.86 14.34 -15.21
N CYS A 46 -7.18 13.52 -16.01
CA CYS A 46 -5.74 13.61 -16.18
C CYS A 46 -5.27 15.02 -16.51
N SER A 47 -4.23 15.48 -15.82
CA SER A 47 -3.59 16.77 -16.08
C SER A 47 -2.99 16.89 -17.49
N LYS A 48 -2.77 15.75 -18.16
CA LYS A 48 -2.35 15.66 -19.57
C LYS A 48 -3.40 14.91 -20.39
N LYS A 49 -3.62 15.35 -21.63
CA LYS A 49 -4.67 14.82 -22.50
C LYS A 49 -4.34 13.48 -23.16
N CYS A 50 -3.05 13.13 -23.22
CA CYS A 50 -2.51 11.88 -23.76
C CYS A 50 -1.15 11.54 -23.13
N GLY A 51 -0.60 10.37 -23.44
CA GLY A 51 0.63 9.82 -22.86
C GLY A 51 0.43 9.34 -21.42
N MET A 52 1.55 9.11 -20.73
CA MET A 52 1.56 8.65 -19.32
C MET A 52 1.97 9.75 -18.32
N LYS A 53 2.31 10.96 -18.80
CA LYS A 53 2.83 12.06 -17.97
C LYS A 53 1.79 12.74 -17.06
N GLY A 54 0.51 12.47 -17.28
CA GLY A 54 -0.56 13.06 -16.48
C GLY A 54 -0.58 12.51 -15.06
N GLN A 55 -1.15 13.28 -14.14
CA GLN A 55 -1.57 12.81 -12.84
C GLN A 55 -3.08 13.00 -12.70
N LEU A 56 -3.70 12.15 -11.89
CA LEU A 56 -5.08 12.28 -11.47
C LEU A 56 -5.19 11.95 -9.98
N GLN A 57 -6.19 12.54 -9.32
CA GLN A 57 -6.51 12.21 -7.94
C GLN A 57 -7.52 11.08 -7.91
N ARG A 58 -7.42 10.23 -6.90
CA ARG A 58 -8.43 9.24 -6.56
C ARG A 58 -8.75 9.33 -5.08
N VAL A 59 -9.99 9.03 -4.75
CA VAL A 59 -10.51 9.03 -3.39
C VAL A 59 -11.16 7.69 -3.12
N ARG A 60 -11.17 7.26 -1.87
CA ARG A 60 -11.89 6.08 -1.41
C ARG A 60 -12.65 6.43 -0.14
N SER A 61 -13.49 5.51 0.32
CA SER A 61 -14.20 5.66 1.58
C SER A 61 -13.94 4.44 2.46
N CYS A 62 -14.04 4.63 3.77
CA CYS A 62 -13.95 3.54 4.74
C CYS A 62 -15.30 2.79 4.79
N SER A 63 -15.27 1.47 4.94
CA SER A 63 -16.47 0.63 5.02
C SER A 63 -17.25 0.79 6.33
N SER A 64 -16.63 1.38 7.34
CA SER A 64 -17.22 1.68 8.64
C SER A 64 -17.09 3.17 8.96
N THR A 65 -18.08 3.72 9.68
CA THR A 65 -18.04 5.08 10.23
C THR A 65 -17.57 5.12 11.68
N ASP A 66 -17.59 3.97 12.37
CA ASP A 66 -17.28 3.86 13.79
C ASP A 66 -15.79 3.53 14.04
N CYS A 67 -15.08 3.24 12.95
CA CYS A 67 -13.72 2.76 12.91
C CYS A 67 -12.96 3.47 11.81
N ASP A 68 -11.79 4.00 12.13
CA ASP A 68 -10.92 4.59 11.12
C ASP A 68 -10.28 3.50 10.26
N CYS A 69 -10.09 3.82 8.98
CA CYS A 69 -9.26 3.01 8.10
C CYS A 69 -7.83 3.56 8.10
N GLU A 70 -6.82 2.69 8.20
CA GLU A 70 -5.41 3.11 8.18
C GLU A 70 -4.93 3.42 6.75
N GLY A 71 -4.32 4.59 6.57
CA GLY A 71 -3.75 5.05 5.30
C GLY A 71 -4.55 6.21 4.68
N ASP A 72 -4.20 6.56 3.45
CA ASP A 72 -4.69 7.80 2.86
C ASP A 72 -6.11 7.68 2.29
N LEU A 73 -6.93 8.71 2.55
CA LEU A 73 -8.25 8.89 1.95
C LEU A 73 -8.17 9.30 0.47
N VAL A 74 -7.14 10.08 0.15
CA VAL A 74 -6.91 10.70 -1.15
C VAL A 74 -5.51 10.35 -1.60
N ASP A 75 -5.38 9.96 -2.86
CA ASP A 75 -4.10 9.60 -3.47
C ASP A 75 -3.96 10.28 -4.84
N THR A 76 -2.74 10.62 -5.23
CA THR A 76 -2.41 11.19 -6.54
C THR A 76 -1.59 10.18 -7.32
N ILE A 77 -2.18 9.64 -8.38
CA ILE A 77 -1.56 8.60 -9.20
C ILE A 77 -1.23 9.10 -10.60
N ALA A 78 -0.31 8.39 -11.24
CA ALA A 78 -0.06 8.56 -12.66
C ALA A 78 -1.31 8.21 -13.48
N CYS A 79 -1.46 8.90 -14.60
CA CYS A 79 -2.57 8.67 -15.51
C CYS A 79 -2.49 7.33 -16.23
N PRO A 80 -3.64 6.69 -16.49
CA PRO A 80 -3.71 5.60 -17.44
C PRO A 80 -3.15 6.03 -18.79
N GLU A 81 -2.50 5.09 -19.47
CA GLU A 81 -1.94 5.35 -20.79
C GLU A 81 -3.03 5.77 -21.79
N LYS A 82 -2.81 6.87 -22.49
CA LYS A 82 -3.70 7.33 -23.56
C LYS A 82 -2.91 7.68 -24.82
N LEU A 83 -3.45 7.30 -25.98
CA LEU A 83 -2.85 7.59 -27.27
C LEU A 83 -2.89 9.10 -27.60
N CYS A 84 -1.84 9.57 -28.27
CA CYS A 84 -1.66 10.92 -28.75
C CYS A 84 -1.84 10.95 -30.28
N ASP A 85 -2.92 11.58 -30.75
CA ASP A 85 -3.25 11.60 -32.19
C ASP A 85 -2.50 12.69 -32.96
N SER A 86 -2.13 13.78 -32.29
CA SER A 86 -1.22 14.80 -32.80
C SER A 86 -0.55 15.49 -31.63
N GLY A 87 0.74 15.78 -31.74
CA GLY A 87 1.46 16.45 -30.67
C GLY A 87 2.92 16.72 -31.01
N PRO A 88 3.49 17.83 -30.51
CA PRO A 88 4.92 18.05 -30.57
C PRO A 88 5.64 17.03 -29.68
N ILE A 89 6.94 16.94 -29.88
CA ILE A 89 7.91 16.07 -29.18
C ILE A 89 7.48 15.87 -27.71
N CYS A 90 7.49 14.61 -27.24
CA CYS A 90 7.28 14.30 -25.84
C CYS A 90 8.18 15.18 -24.96
N GLU A 91 7.65 15.68 -23.85
CA GLU A 91 8.39 16.56 -22.94
C GLU A 91 9.66 15.85 -22.41
N GLU A 92 10.64 16.61 -21.90
CA GLU A 92 11.89 16.04 -21.37
C GLU A 92 11.63 14.91 -20.35
N GLY A 93 12.44 13.85 -20.45
CA GLY A 93 12.26 12.61 -19.67
C GLY A 93 11.17 11.68 -20.19
N TYR A 94 10.49 12.04 -21.29
CA TYR A 94 9.53 11.17 -21.97
C TYR A 94 9.91 10.99 -23.43
N GLU A 95 9.78 9.77 -23.92
CA GLU A 95 10.06 9.41 -25.32
C GLU A 95 8.80 8.96 -26.05
N LYS A 96 8.78 9.20 -27.36
CA LYS A 96 7.67 8.84 -28.25
C LYS A 96 7.75 7.34 -28.55
N LYS A 97 6.71 6.60 -28.19
CA LYS A 97 6.56 5.19 -28.53
C LYS A 97 5.36 5.02 -29.46
N VAL A 98 5.62 4.59 -30.69
CA VAL A 98 4.59 4.45 -31.73
C VAL A 98 3.78 3.18 -31.46
N LYS A 99 2.44 3.31 -31.46
CA LYS A 99 1.48 2.21 -31.32
C LYS A 99 0.53 2.26 -32.52
N GLY A 100 0.82 1.46 -33.54
CA GLY A 100 0.06 1.46 -34.80
C GLY A 100 0.23 2.78 -35.56
N SER A 101 -0.89 3.45 -35.87
CA SER A 101 -0.91 4.77 -36.52
C SER A 101 -0.81 5.95 -35.54
N SER A 102 -0.85 5.69 -34.22
CA SER A 102 -0.77 6.70 -33.17
C SER A 102 0.51 6.51 -32.34
N PHE A 103 0.71 7.32 -31.31
CA PHE A 103 1.85 7.19 -30.40
C PHE A 103 1.46 7.48 -28.96
N THR A 104 2.32 7.11 -28.03
CA THR A 104 2.23 7.47 -26.61
C THR A 104 3.56 8.10 -26.18
N CYS A 105 3.51 8.94 -25.14
CA CYS A 105 4.71 9.43 -24.47
C CYS A 105 4.92 8.63 -23.18
N GLN A 106 6.01 7.86 -23.15
CA GLN A 106 6.38 7.03 -22.00
C GLN A 106 7.64 7.58 -21.33
N PRO A 107 7.83 7.40 -20.01
CA PRO A 107 9.07 7.78 -19.35
C PRO A 107 10.27 7.11 -20.03
N THR A 108 11.37 7.83 -20.20
CA THR A 108 12.64 7.24 -20.66
C THR A 108 13.11 6.23 -19.62
N GLU A 109 13.45 5.01 -20.04
CA GLU A 109 13.95 3.96 -19.13
C GLU A 109 15.09 4.51 -18.26
N GLY A 110 14.88 4.53 -16.94
CA GLY A 110 15.82 5.11 -15.96
C GLY A 110 15.36 6.40 -15.27
N ALA A 111 14.21 6.96 -15.63
CA ALA A 111 13.55 8.03 -14.88
C ALA A 111 12.45 7.43 -13.97
N GLY A 112 12.87 6.87 -12.83
CA GLY A 112 12.00 6.38 -11.76
C GLY A 112 12.30 7.09 -10.46
#